data_AF-A0A3B0X0N0-F1
#
_entry.id   AF-A0A3B0X0N0-F1
#
_cell.length_a   1.000
_cell.length_b   1.000
_cell.length_c   1.000
_cell.angle_alpha   90.00
_cell.angle_beta   90.00
_cell.angle_gamma   90.00
#
_symmetry.space_group_name_H-M   'P 1'
#
loop_
_entity.id
_entity.type
_entity.pdbx_description
1 polymer ?
#
loop_
_entity_poly.entity_id
_entity_poly.type
_entity_poly.pdbx_seq_one_letter_code
_entity_poly.pdbx_strand_id
1 'polypeptide(L)' 'GLEEGASTRLLVHAGKLISANITPVDACRTAISQALTDDAEMLAAINELSASLF' A
#
# COMPACT_ATOMS: atom_id res chain seq x y z
N GLY A 1 1.18 14.31 -7.69
CA GLY A 1 0.26 13.23 -8.06
C GLY A 1 1.09 12.05 -8.55
N LEU A 2 0.64 10.81 -8.35
CA LEU A 2 1.43 9.65 -8.80
C LEU A 2 1.66 9.67 -10.31
N GLU A 3 2.90 9.44 -10.73
CA GLU A 3 3.23 9.25 -12.15
C GLU A 3 2.74 7.89 -12.67
N GLU A 4 2.72 6.86 -11.81
CA GLU A 4 2.20 5.53 -12.11
C GLU A 4 1.46 4.97 -10.88
N GLY A 5 0.31 4.34 -11.09
CA GLY A 5 -0.49 3.74 -10.01
C GLY A 5 0.05 2.38 -9.52
N ALA A 6 -0.60 1.82 -8.49
CA ALA A 6 -0.27 0.48 -8.01
C ALA A 6 -0.41 -0.57 -9.12
N SER A 7 0.69 -1.25 -9.48
CA SER A 7 0.61 -2.38 -10.41
C SER A 7 -0.14 -3.56 -9.79
N THR A 8 -0.73 -4.41 -10.63
CA THR A 8 -1.41 -5.64 -10.18
C THR A 8 -0.48 -6.56 -9.39
N ARG A 9 0.83 -6.54 -9.66
CA ARG A 9 1.83 -7.28 -8.89
C ARG A 9 1.89 -6.82 -7.43
N LEU A 10 1.83 -5.51 -7.18
CA LEU A 10 1.82 -4.95 -5.82
C LEU A 10 0.55 -5.36 -5.08
N LEU A 11 -0.61 -5.35 -5.76
CA LEU A 11 -1.88 -5.80 -5.19
C LEU A 11 -1.83 -7.29 -4.80
N VAL A 12 -1.24 -8.14 -5.64
CA VAL A 12 -1.04 -9.56 -5.33
C VAL A 12 -0.11 -9.74 -4.12
N HIS A 13 0.94 -8.92 -3.98
CA HIS A 13 1.81 -8.97 -2.80
C HIS A 13 1.07 -8.56 -1.52
N ALA A 14 0.30 -7.47 -1.55
CA ALA A 14 -0.54 -7.07 -0.42
C ALA A 14 -1.50 -8.19 -0.01
N GLY A 15 -2.19 -8.81 -0.98
CA GLY A 15 -3.09 -9.95 -0.72
C GLY A 15 -2.39 -11.16 -0.09
N LYS A 16 -1.16 -11.47 -0.51
CA LYS A 16 -0.35 -12.55 0.09
C LYS A 16 0.01 -12.25 1.55
N LEU A 17 0.37 -11.01 1.88
CA LEU A 17 0.67 -10.61 3.26
C LEU A 17 -0.57 -10.70 4.15
N ILE A 18 -1.72 -10.25 3.65
CA ILE A 18 -3.02 -10.39 4.35
C ILE A 18 -3.35 -11.86 4.59
N SER A 19 -3.18 -12.72 3.57
CA SER A 19 -3.35 -14.17 3.72
C SER A 19 -2.38 -14.81 4.71
N ALA A 20 -1.26 -14.16 5.02
CA ALA A 20 -0.29 -14.57 6.03
C ALA A 20 -0.55 -13.95 7.42
N ASN A 21 -1.76 -13.41 7.65
CA ASN A 21 -2.20 -12.74 8.88
C ASN A 21 -1.48 -11.43 9.22
N ILE A 22 -0.88 -10.76 8.23
CA ILE A 22 -0.46 -9.36 8.38
C ILE A 22 -1.69 -8.48 8.25
N THR A 23 -1.79 -7.43 9.07
CA THR A 23 -2.95 -6.52 9.03
C THR A 23 -3.08 -5.92 7.62
N PRO A 24 -4.30 -5.69 7.11
CA PRO A 24 -4.49 -5.06 5.80
C PRO A 24 -3.77 -3.72 5.66
N VAL A 25 -3.76 -2.90 6.73
CA VAL A 25 -3.06 -1.61 6.76
C VAL A 25 -1.55 -1.81 6.60
N ASP A 26 -0.92 -2.73 7.35
CA ASP A 26 0.52 -2.99 7.23
C ASP A 26 0.89 -3.62 5.88
N ALA A 27 0.05 -4.53 5.38
CA ALA A 27 0.24 -5.15 4.08
C ALA A 27 0.22 -4.10 2.95
N CYS A 28 -0.76 -3.19 2.95
CA CYS A 28 -0.84 -2.09 2.00
C CYS A 28 0.34 -1.12 2.14
N ARG A 29 0.72 -0.76 3.38
CA ARG A 29 1.85 0.14 3.64
C ARG A 29 3.15 -0.38 3.02
N THR A 30 3.47 -1.65 3.25
CA THR A 30 4.74 -2.25 2.81
C THR A 30 4.72 -2.68 1.35
N ALA A 31 3.63 -3.26 0.86
CA ALA A 31 3.58 -3.79 -0.51
C ALA A 31 3.12 -2.77 -1.56
N ILE A 32 2.47 -1.67 -1.15
CA ILE A 32 1.91 -0.66 -2.07
C ILE A 32 2.56 0.70 -1.82
N SER A 33 2.31 1.35 -0.68
CA SER A 33 2.73 2.74 -0.45
C SER A 33 4.24 2.93 -0.58
N GLN A 34 5.02 2.13 0.15
CA GLN A 34 6.50 2.19 0.14
C GLN A 34 7.13 1.75 -1.17
N ALA A 35 6.40 0.99 -2.00
CA ALA A 35 6.90 0.56 -3.31
C ALA A 35 6.61 1.59 -4.41
N LEU A 36 5.64 2.49 -4.19
CA LEU A 36 5.20 3.46 -5.18
C LEU A 36 5.97 4.78 -5.14
N THR A 37 6.44 5.20 -3.97
CA THR A 37 7.01 6.53 -3.78
C THR A 37 7.82 6.64 -2.49
N ASP A 38 8.85 7.48 -2.53
CA ASP A 38 9.62 7.92 -1.36
C ASP A 38 9.16 9.30 -0.84
N ASP A 39 8.28 9.99 -1.57
CA ASP A 39 7.72 11.27 -1.15
C ASP A 39 6.83 11.13 0.09
N ALA A 40 7.16 11.87 1.15
CA ALA A 40 6.52 11.75 2.45
C ALA A 40 5.04 12.16 2.45
N GLU A 41 4.66 13.17 1.65
CA GLU A 41 3.29 13.65 1.57
C GLU A 41 2.40 12.64 0.83
N MET A 42 2.89 12.09 -0.29
CA MET A 42 2.21 11.03 -1.01
C MET A 42 2.10 9.75 -0.18
N LEU A 43 3.16 9.37 0.55
CA LEU A 43 3.11 8.24 1.48
C LEU A 43 2.02 8.43 2.54
N ALA A 44 1.92 9.62 3.14
CA ALA A 44 0.89 9.92 4.13
C ALA A 44 -0.52 9.77 3.53
N ALA A 45 -0.76 10.34 2.35
CA ALA A 45 -2.05 10.27 1.67
C ALA A 45 -2.45 8.82 1.32
N ILE A 46 -1.55 8.02 0.76
CA ILE A 46 -1.84 6.61 0.41
C ILE A 46 -2.09 5.78 1.67
N ASN A 47 -1.30 6.00 2.73
CA ASN A 47 -1.47 5.30 3.99
C ASN A 47 -2.80 5.63 4.66
N GLU A 48 -3.26 6.88 4.59
CA GLU A 48 -4.57 7.30 5.09
C GLU A 48 -5.72 6.57 4.38
N LEU A 49 -5.63 6.39 3.05
CA LEU A 49 -6.63 5.61 2.30
C LEU A 49 -6.73 4.17 2.82
N SER A 50 -5.59 3.50 3.06
CA SER A 50 -5.61 2.14 3.59
C SER A 50 -6.16 2.08 5.03
N ALA A 51 -5.84 3.06 5.87
CA ALA A 51 -6.34 3.13 7.24
C ALA A 51 -7.82 3.53 7.33
N SER A 52 -8.37 4.16 6.29
CA SER A 52 -9.80 4.47 6.21
C SER A 52 -10.65 3.29 5.73
N LEU A 53 -10.08 2.39 4.94
CA LEU A 53 -10.79 1.25 4.36
C LEU A 53 -10.80 0.01 5.26
N PHE A 54 -9.79 -0.13 6.13
CA PHE A 54 -9.57 -1.27 7.01
C PHE A 54 -9.51 -0.84 8.46
#